data_AF-A0A2S8PKE8-F1
#
_entry.id   AF-A0A2S8PKE8-F1
#
_cell.length_a   1.000
_cell.length_b   1.000
_cell.length_c   1.000
_cell.angle_alpha   90.00
_cell.angle_beta   90.00
_cell.angle_gamma   90.00
#
_symmetry.space_group_name_H-M   'P 1'
#
loop_
_entity.id
_entity.type
_entity.pdbx_description
1 polymer ?
#
loop_
_entity_poly.entity_id
_entity_poly.type
_entity_poly.pdbx_seq_one_letter_code
_entity_poly.pdbx_strand_id
1 'polypeptide(L)'
;MYKIGQLAKEAGISIRTLRYYDEMGILTPSFVSDAGYRYYNEDDIMKLHHITTLKQLGFTLGQIRNVLEAEAGGAHAEKWTHAIRMQLDLLQDEKHRLELLERRLLTTLRTIELRGDVPVEELVLFIQMLHSREADSAAKSVQRNNRVRQFAPDELPIIEKLPKIDEDDPRSDEWIGLLRDIHRHIEEPPDSPASRQLAQRLLTIGEGWFDG
;
A
#
# COMPACT_ATOMS: atom_id res chain seq x y z
N MET A 1 34.80 27.93 -4.58
CA MET A 1 33.84 27.70 -5.67
C MET A 1 34.12 26.37 -6.33
N TYR A 2 33.08 25.60 -6.63
CA TYR A 2 33.12 24.24 -7.15
C TYR A 2 32.64 24.21 -8.59
N LYS A 3 33.37 23.52 -9.47
CA LYS A 3 32.87 23.26 -10.83
C LYS A 3 31.71 22.27 -10.78
N ILE A 4 30.79 22.36 -11.73
CA ILE A 4 29.62 21.45 -11.82
C ILE A 4 29.98 19.95 -11.72
N GLY A 5 31.11 19.53 -12.31
CA GLY A 5 31.56 18.13 -12.25
C GLY A 5 32.08 17.70 -10.87
N GLN A 6 32.73 18.62 -10.14
CA GLN A 6 33.17 18.37 -8.76
C GLN A 6 31.95 18.27 -7.83
N LEU A 7 31.03 19.23 -7.94
CA LEU A 7 29.81 19.25 -7.15
C LEU A 7 28.94 18.02 -7.39
N ALA A 8 28.76 17.61 -8.66
CA ALA A 8 28.04 16.39 -9.02
C ALA A 8 28.61 15.16 -8.33
N LYS A 9 29.94 15.02 -8.34
CA LYS A 9 30.65 13.89 -7.72
C LYS A 9 30.50 13.89 -6.21
N GLU A 10 30.66 15.03 -5.55
CA GLU A 10 30.55 15.16 -4.09
C GLU A 10 29.12 14.93 -3.59
N ALA A 11 28.12 15.44 -4.31
CA ALA A 11 26.71 15.27 -3.97
C ALA A 11 26.12 13.93 -4.44
N GLY A 12 26.89 13.10 -5.15
CA GLY A 12 26.42 11.80 -5.65
C GLY A 12 25.30 11.88 -6.69
N ILE A 13 25.18 13.00 -7.41
CA ILE A 13 24.17 13.20 -8.45
C ILE A 13 24.80 13.43 -9.82
N SER A 14 24.03 13.22 -10.88
CA SER A 14 24.55 13.43 -12.23
C SER A 14 24.71 14.92 -12.54
N ILE A 15 25.67 15.26 -13.42
CA ILE A 15 25.79 16.61 -13.99
C ILE A 15 24.48 17.03 -14.68
N ARG A 16 23.77 16.08 -15.29
CA ARG A 16 22.46 16.31 -15.91
C ARG A 16 21.43 16.76 -14.88
N THR A 17 21.45 16.19 -13.68
CA THR A 17 20.55 16.57 -12.57
C THR A 17 20.82 18.01 -12.13
N LEU A 18 22.09 18.41 -11.97
CA LEU A 18 22.43 19.79 -11.64
C LEU A 18 21.99 20.79 -12.72
N ARG A 19 22.19 20.45 -14.01
CA ARG A 19 21.68 21.29 -15.11
C ARG A 19 20.17 21.39 -15.10
N TYR A 20 19.48 20.30 -14.79
CA TYR A 20 18.03 20.30 -14.68
C TYR A 20 17.55 21.17 -13.50
N TYR A 21 18.25 21.17 -12.37
CA TYR A 21 17.91 22.07 -11.26
C TYR A 21 18.13 23.55 -11.60
N ASP A 22 19.16 23.85 -12.40
CA ASP A 22 19.44 25.18 -12.95
C ASP A 22 18.35 25.62 -13.94
N GLU A 23 17.97 24.75 -14.89
CA GLU A 23 16.87 24.99 -15.85
C GLU A 23 15.52 25.23 -15.17
N MET A 24 15.27 24.52 -14.06
CA MET A 24 14.10 24.75 -13.24
C MET A 24 14.28 25.95 -12.30
N GLY A 25 15.47 26.55 -12.15
CA GLY A 25 15.71 27.66 -11.23
C GLY A 25 15.57 27.28 -9.75
N ILE A 26 15.77 26.00 -9.42
CA ILE A 26 15.75 25.49 -8.04
C ILE A 26 17.15 25.60 -7.41
N LEU A 27 18.18 25.38 -8.23
CA LEU A 27 19.58 25.59 -7.86
C LEU A 27 20.33 26.19 -9.05
N THR A 28 20.56 27.49 -9.01
CA THR A 28 21.31 28.22 -10.03
C THR A 28 22.77 28.39 -9.60
N PRO A 29 23.75 28.31 -10.51
CA PRO A 29 25.14 28.54 -10.16
C PRO A 29 25.38 29.99 -9.72
N SER A 30 26.14 30.18 -8.65
CA SER A 30 26.58 31.51 -8.21
C SER A 30 27.40 32.26 -9.26
N PHE A 31 28.10 31.55 -10.16
CA PHE A 31 28.88 32.17 -11.22
C PHE A 31 28.92 31.33 -12.50
N VAL A 32 28.80 32.01 -13.64
CA VAL A 32 29.01 31.43 -14.97
C VAL A 32 30.13 32.20 -15.65
N SER A 33 31.21 31.53 -16.02
CA SER A 33 32.32 32.15 -16.74
C SER A 33 31.94 32.51 -18.17
N ASP A 34 32.67 33.41 -18.81
CA ASP A 34 32.52 33.77 -20.23
C ASP A 34 32.58 32.56 -21.20
N ALA A 35 33.34 31.53 -20.84
CA ALA A 35 33.43 30.27 -21.58
C ALA A 35 32.27 29.28 -21.31
N GLY A 36 31.27 29.67 -20.52
CA GLY A 36 30.07 28.87 -20.21
C GLY A 36 30.22 27.86 -19.06
N TYR A 37 31.35 27.82 -18.34
CA TYR A 37 31.52 26.96 -17.17
C TYR A 37 30.73 27.48 -15.97
N ARG A 38 30.05 26.56 -15.27
CA ARG A 38 29.24 26.84 -14.07
C ARG A 38 30.04 26.57 -12.80
N TYR A 39 29.93 27.50 -11.86
CA TYR A 39 30.59 27.47 -10.56
C TYR A 39 29.59 27.72 -9.43
N TYR A 40 29.73 26.93 -8.37
CA TYR A 40 28.86 26.95 -7.20
C TYR A 40 29.66 27.35 -5.95
N ASN A 41 29.09 28.18 -5.09
CA ASN A 41 29.71 28.56 -3.82
C ASN A 41 29.26 27.63 -2.68
N GLU A 42 29.63 27.95 -1.44
CA GLU A 42 29.23 27.15 -0.27
C GLU A 42 27.72 27.23 0.01
N ASP A 43 27.09 28.39 -0.22
CA ASP A 43 25.63 28.54 -0.06
C ASP A 43 24.85 27.65 -1.04
N ASP A 44 25.34 27.53 -2.28
CA ASP A 44 24.77 26.64 -3.28
C ASP A 44 24.88 25.17 -2.87
N ILE A 45 25.97 24.79 -2.20
CA ILE A 45 26.15 23.44 -1.66
C ILE A 45 25.16 23.18 -0.54
N MET A 46 24.97 24.13 0.36
CA MET A 46 23.98 24.01 1.44
C MET A 46 22.56 23.88 0.87
N LYS A 47 22.20 24.69 -0.13
CA LYS A 47 20.93 24.56 -0.86
C LYS A 47 20.80 23.19 -1.53
N LEU A 48 21.87 22.69 -2.16
CA LEU A 48 21.87 21.37 -2.77
C LEU A 48 21.63 20.26 -1.74
N HIS A 49 22.23 20.36 -0.55
CA HIS A 49 21.95 19.43 0.54
C HIS A 49 20.48 19.47 0.95
N HIS A 50 19.88 20.66 1.13
CA HIS A 50 18.44 20.78 1.43
C HIS A 50 17.56 20.14 0.35
N ILE A 51 17.84 20.42 -0.93
CA ILE A 51 17.13 19.83 -2.07
C ILE A 51 17.23 18.30 -2.02
N THR A 52 18.42 17.77 -1.78
CA THR A 52 18.68 16.32 -1.79
C THR A 52 17.95 15.65 -0.62
N THR A 53 18.00 16.22 0.58
CA THR A 53 17.28 15.73 1.75
C THR A 53 15.77 15.72 1.52
N LEU A 54 15.20 16.82 1.03
CA LEU A 54 13.78 16.88 0.71
C LEU A 54 13.37 15.87 -0.37
N LYS A 55 14.22 15.67 -1.39
CA LYS A 55 13.98 14.63 -2.39
C LYS A 55 13.95 13.22 -1.78
N GLN A 56 14.85 12.93 -0.84
CA GLN A 56 14.86 11.65 -0.12
C GLN A 56 13.61 11.46 0.74
N LEU A 57 13.04 12.54 1.27
CA LEU A 57 11.76 12.54 2.00
C LEU A 57 10.53 12.42 1.08
N GLY A 58 10.73 12.27 -0.23
CA GLY A 58 9.66 12.06 -1.21
C GLY A 58 9.03 13.34 -1.76
N PHE A 59 9.61 14.52 -1.50
CA PHE A 59 9.08 15.75 -2.04
C PHE A 59 9.32 15.85 -3.55
N THR A 60 8.34 16.39 -4.26
CA THR A 60 8.48 16.79 -5.66
C THR A 60 9.32 18.05 -5.78
N LEU A 61 9.90 18.30 -6.95
CA LEU A 61 10.72 19.49 -7.19
C LEU A 61 9.92 20.80 -7.06
N GLY A 62 8.62 20.77 -7.39
CA GLY A 62 7.73 21.92 -7.18
C GLY A 62 7.53 22.23 -5.70
N GLN A 63 7.31 21.22 -4.86
CA GLN A 63 7.19 21.42 -3.41
C GLN A 63 8.51 21.91 -2.81
N ILE A 64 9.65 21.37 -3.27
CA ILE A 64 10.98 21.82 -2.81
C ILE A 64 11.19 23.29 -3.11
N ARG A 65 10.85 23.77 -4.32
CA ARG A 65 10.93 25.19 -4.66
C ARG A 65 10.16 26.04 -3.65
N ASN A 66 8.90 25.68 -3.36
CA ASN A 66 8.05 26.44 -2.44
C ASN A 66 8.65 26.50 -1.02
N VAL A 67 9.29 25.40 -0.57
CA VAL A 67 9.99 25.35 0.72
C VAL A 67 11.24 26.22 0.72
N LEU A 68 12.01 26.25 -0.38
CA LEU A 68 13.23 27.07 -0.48
C LEU A 68 12.94 28.57 -0.60
N GLU A 69 11.92 28.97 -1.38
CA GLU A 69 11.48 30.37 -1.49
C GLU A 69 10.99 30.93 -0.15
N ALA A 70 10.43 30.05 0.68
CA ALA A 70 9.99 30.36 2.03
C ALA A 70 11.15 30.67 3.00
N GLU A 71 12.32 30.06 2.81
CA GLU A 71 13.49 30.29 3.67
C GLU A 71 14.00 31.74 3.58
N ALA A 72 13.87 32.36 2.41
CA ALA A 72 14.31 33.74 2.18
C ALA A 72 13.44 34.79 2.92
N GLY A 73 12.25 34.40 3.41
CA GLY A 73 11.24 35.33 3.95
C GLY A 73 11.06 35.35 5.47
N GLY A 74 11.95 34.71 6.25
CA GLY A 74 11.93 34.77 7.73
C GLY A 74 10.90 33.88 8.46
N ALA A 75 9.87 33.38 7.78
CA ALA A 75 8.91 32.40 8.31
C ALA A 75 9.33 30.94 8.07
N HIS A 76 10.63 30.66 8.26
CA HIS A 76 11.29 29.42 7.84
C HIS A 76 10.72 28.18 8.56
N ALA A 77 10.68 28.20 9.89
CA ALA A 77 10.28 27.03 10.68
C ALA A 77 8.82 26.61 10.45
N GLU A 78 7.89 27.57 10.32
CA GLU A 78 6.46 27.28 10.14
C GLU A 78 6.16 26.63 8.80
N LYS A 79 6.76 27.15 7.71
CA LYS A 79 6.54 26.63 6.36
C LYS A 79 7.20 25.25 6.16
N TRP A 80 8.38 25.05 6.73
CA TRP A 80 9.01 23.72 6.81
C TRP A 80 8.14 22.73 7.59
N THR A 81 7.66 23.14 8.77
CA THR A 81 6.77 22.31 9.58
C THR A 81 5.50 21.94 8.82
N HIS A 82 4.89 22.89 8.12
CA HIS A 82 3.71 22.65 7.31
C HIS A 82 3.99 21.69 6.15
N ALA A 83 5.08 21.89 5.41
CA ALA A 83 5.48 21.04 4.30
C ALA A 83 5.76 19.59 4.75
N ILE A 84 6.47 19.41 5.87
CA ILE A 84 6.73 18.10 6.47
C ILE A 84 5.43 17.42 6.93
N ARG A 85 4.52 18.15 7.57
CA ARG A 85 3.21 17.60 7.98
C ARG A 85 2.41 17.11 6.78
N MET A 86 2.28 17.93 5.73
CA MET A 86 1.60 17.54 4.49
C MET A 86 2.22 16.27 3.87
N GLN A 87 3.54 16.16 3.87
CA GLN A 87 4.22 14.96 3.35
C GLN A 87 4.01 13.74 4.25
N LEU A 88 4.00 13.93 5.57
CA LEU A 88 3.70 12.86 6.52
C LEU A 88 2.28 12.33 6.32
N ASP A 89 1.30 13.21 6.13
CA ASP A 89 -0.09 12.84 5.86
C ASP A 89 -0.19 12.01 4.56
N LEU A 90 0.47 12.46 3.48
CA LEU A 90 0.52 11.71 2.21
C LEU A 90 1.16 10.33 2.37
N LEU A 91 2.23 10.22 3.17
CA LEU A 91 2.88 8.93 3.45
C LEU A 91 1.99 8.01 4.29
N GLN A 92 1.23 8.57 5.24
CA GLN A 92 0.27 7.80 6.03
C GLN A 92 -0.87 7.26 5.16
N ASP A 93 -1.41 8.09 4.26
CA ASP A 93 -2.43 7.67 3.30
C ASP A 93 -1.92 6.55 2.38
N GLU A 94 -0.69 6.70 1.88
CA GLU A 94 -0.06 5.69 1.02
C GLU A 94 0.21 4.39 1.79
N LYS A 95 0.67 4.48 3.04
CA LYS A 95 0.83 3.30 3.90
C LYS A 95 -0.50 2.58 4.09
N HIS A 96 -1.57 3.31 4.41
CA HIS A 96 -2.89 2.73 4.57
C HIS A 96 -3.37 2.05 3.28
N ARG A 97 -3.15 2.69 2.13
CA ARG A 97 -3.45 2.10 0.82
C ARG A 97 -2.69 0.79 0.58
N LEU A 98 -1.40 0.74 0.93
CA LEU A 98 -0.57 -0.46 0.78
C LEU A 98 -1.01 -1.59 1.73
N GLU A 99 -1.36 -1.29 2.97
CA GLU A 99 -1.92 -2.27 3.92
C GLU A 99 -3.24 -2.88 3.40
N LEU A 100 -4.13 -2.04 2.82
CA LEU A 100 -5.36 -2.53 2.21
C LEU A 100 -5.08 -3.40 0.98
N LEU A 101 -4.09 -3.05 0.16
CA LEU A 101 -3.68 -3.86 -0.99
C LEU A 101 -3.14 -5.22 -0.56
N GLU A 102 -2.31 -5.25 0.47
CA GLU A 102 -1.75 -6.48 1.05
C GLU A 102 -2.86 -7.43 1.51
N ARG A 103 -3.83 -6.94 2.30
CA ARG A 103 -4.99 -7.75 2.75
C ARG A 103 -5.79 -8.32 1.58
N ARG A 104 -5.97 -7.54 0.50
CA ARG A 104 -6.67 -7.98 -0.71
C ARG A 104 -5.91 -9.09 -1.44
N LEU A 105 -4.59 -8.97 -1.56
CA LEU A 105 -3.74 -10.01 -2.17
C LEU A 105 -3.79 -11.31 -1.36
N LEU A 106 -3.71 -11.22 -0.04
CA LEU A 106 -3.83 -12.39 0.85
C LEU A 106 -5.19 -13.08 0.71
N THR A 107 -6.28 -12.32 0.69
CA THR A 107 -7.62 -12.88 0.49
C THR A 107 -7.75 -13.60 -0.85
N THR A 108 -7.26 -12.97 -1.93
CA THR A 108 -7.29 -13.55 -3.28
C THR A 108 -6.48 -14.84 -3.35
N LEU A 109 -5.28 -14.85 -2.77
CA LEU A 109 -4.42 -16.03 -2.70
C LEU A 109 -5.14 -17.18 -1.97
N ARG A 110 -5.74 -16.92 -0.80
CA ARG A 110 -6.49 -17.91 -0.03
C ARG A 110 -7.67 -18.47 -0.83
N THR A 111 -8.41 -17.65 -1.59
CA THR A 111 -9.50 -18.15 -2.45
C THR A 111 -8.99 -19.07 -3.57
N ILE A 112 -7.89 -18.72 -4.22
CA ILE A 112 -7.29 -19.56 -5.28
C ILE A 112 -6.82 -20.89 -4.68
N GLU A 113 -6.15 -20.85 -3.53
CA GLU A 113 -5.71 -22.06 -2.81
C GLU A 113 -6.89 -22.94 -2.35
N LEU A 114 -8.04 -22.35 -2.05
CA LEU A 114 -9.26 -23.06 -1.68
C LEU A 114 -9.92 -23.77 -2.84
N ARG A 115 -10.11 -23.07 -3.96
CA ARG A 115 -10.84 -23.60 -5.11
C ARG A 115 -9.98 -24.46 -6.03
N GLY A 116 -8.67 -24.24 -6.03
CA GLY A 116 -7.75 -24.90 -6.96
C GLY A 116 -7.85 -24.36 -8.40
N ASP A 117 -8.59 -23.26 -8.60
CA ASP A 117 -8.72 -22.51 -9.83
C ASP A 117 -8.70 -21.00 -9.56
N VAL A 118 -8.68 -20.19 -10.63
CA VAL A 118 -8.80 -18.73 -10.52
C VAL A 118 -10.12 -18.33 -11.16
N PRO A 119 -11.20 -18.11 -10.38
CA PRO A 119 -12.48 -17.72 -10.94
C PRO A 119 -12.36 -16.36 -11.65
N VAL A 120 -12.87 -16.27 -12.88
CA VAL A 120 -12.81 -15.05 -13.68
C VAL A 120 -13.56 -13.90 -12.99
N GLU A 121 -14.64 -14.22 -12.27
CA GLU A 121 -15.43 -13.27 -11.50
C GLU A 121 -14.60 -12.65 -10.35
N GLU A 122 -13.74 -13.44 -9.70
CA GLU A 122 -12.84 -12.93 -8.65
C GLU A 122 -11.68 -12.12 -9.24
N LEU A 123 -11.15 -12.51 -10.40
CA LEU A 123 -10.19 -11.69 -11.16
C LEU A 123 -10.78 -10.34 -11.58
N VAL A 124 -12.03 -10.31 -12.04
CA VAL A 124 -12.72 -9.07 -12.42
C VAL A 124 -12.96 -8.19 -11.20
N LEU A 125 -13.42 -8.76 -10.08
CA LEU A 125 -13.57 -8.04 -8.82
C LEU A 125 -12.21 -7.51 -8.31
N PHE A 126 -11.14 -8.28 -8.44
CA PHE A 126 -9.78 -7.87 -8.10
C PHE A 126 -9.30 -6.69 -8.95
N ILE A 127 -9.47 -6.75 -10.29
CA ILE A 127 -9.11 -5.66 -11.21
C ILE A 127 -9.93 -4.39 -10.91
N GLN A 128 -11.23 -4.53 -10.65
CA GLN A 128 -12.08 -3.40 -10.28
C GLN A 128 -11.65 -2.78 -8.94
N MET A 129 -11.28 -3.60 -7.96
CA MET A 129 -10.79 -3.15 -6.65
C MET A 129 -9.40 -2.51 -6.69
N LEU A 130 -8.52 -2.91 -7.63
CA LEU A 130 -7.23 -2.25 -7.87
C LEU A 130 -7.40 -0.80 -8.34
N HIS A 131 -8.50 -0.50 -9.03
CA HIS A 131 -8.74 0.81 -9.64
C HIS A 131 -9.59 1.75 -8.76
N SER A 132 -10.28 1.23 -7.75
CA SER A 132 -11.12 2.05 -6.87
C SER A 132 -10.37 2.55 -5.64
N ARG A 133 -10.19 3.87 -5.53
CA ARG A 133 -9.67 4.56 -4.33
C ARG A 133 -10.59 4.45 -3.10
N GLU A 134 -11.84 4.00 -3.28
CA GLU A 134 -12.90 3.95 -2.26
C GLU A 134 -13.38 2.50 -1.96
N ALA A 135 -12.56 1.49 -2.26
CA ALA A 135 -12.95 0.08 -2.14
C ALA A 135 -13.28 -0.38 -0.71
N ASP A 136 -12.97 0.41 0.31
CA ASP A 136 -13.33 0.10 1.70
C ASP A 136 -14.85 0.08 1.92
N SER A 137 -15.62 0.85 1.14
CA SER A 137 -17.08 0.82 1.21
C SER A 137 -17.69 -0.26 0.33
N ALA A 138 -17.12 -0.51 -0.85
CA ALA A 138 -17.64 -1.46 -1.83
C ALA A 138 -17.41 -2.92 -1.39
N ALA A 139 -16.21 -3.26 -0.90
CA ALA A 139 -15.93 -4.62 -0.41
C ALA A 139 -16.74 -4.93 0.86
N LYS A 140 -16.80 -3.98 1.81
CA LYS A 140 -17.64 -4.13 3.02
C LYS A 140 -19.13 -4.18 2.68
N SER A 141 -19.62 -3.41 1.71
CA SER A 141 -21.04 -3.42 1.34
C SER A 141 -21.44 -4.64 0.52
N VAL A 142 -20.59 -5.16 -0.38
CA VAL A 142 -20.88 -6.38 -1.14
C VAL A 142 -20.84 -7.60 -0.23
N GLN A 143 -19.84 -7.70 0.67
CA GLN A 143 -19.69 -8.85 1.57
C GLN A 143 -20.70 -8.83 2.71
N ARG A 144 -21.07 -7.64 3.23
CA ARG A 144 -22.12 -7.48 4.25
C ARG A 144 -23.53 -7.58 3.65
N ASN A 145 -23.79 -7.03 2.46
CA ASN A 145 -25.11 -7.17 1.81
C ASN A 145 -25.38 -8.59 1.32
N ASN A 146 -24.38 -9.33 0.84
CA ASN A 146 -24.59 -10.74 0.49
C ASN A 146 -24.85 -11.61 1.73
N ARG A 147 -24.13 -11.39 2.84
CA ARG A 147 -24.39 -12.08 4.11
C ARG A 147 -25.80 -11.80 4.66
N VAL A 148 -26.21 -10.53 4.74
CA VAL A 148 -27.52 -10.16 5.31
C VAL A 148 -28.69 -10.59 4.41
N ARG A 149 -28.47 -10.80 3.11
CA ARG A 149 -29.52 -11.29 2.20
C ARG A 149 -29.70 -12.81 2.22
N GLN A 150 -28.71 -13.56 2.70
CA GLN A 150 -28.70 -15.04 2.65
C GLN A 150 -28.91 -15.70 4.01
N PHE A 151 -28.72 -14.96 5.11
CA PHE A 151 -28.79 -15.49 6.47
C PHE A 151 -29.81 -14.72 7.33
N ALA A 152 -30.50 -15.44 8.21
CA ALA A 152 -31.47 -14.89 9.14
C ALA A 152 -30.79 -14.07 10.25
N PRO A 153 -31.49 -13.12 10.91
CA PRO A 153 -30.89 -12.23 11.92
C PRO A 153 -30.23 -12.96 13.11
N ASP A 154 -30.76 -14.13 13.47
CA ASP A 154 -30.26 -15.03 14.50
C ASP A 154 -28.99 -15.81 14.09
N GLU A 155 -28.69 -15.88 12.79
CA GLU A 155 -27.49 -16.53 12.25
C GLU A 155 -26.29 -15.56 12.18
N LEU A 156 -26.53 -14.25 12.21
CA LEU A 156 -25.48 -13.22 12.11
C LEU A 156 -24.41 -13.31 13.21
N PRO A 157 -24.73 -13.55 14.50
CA PRO A 157 -23.73 -13.70 15.56
C PRO A 157 -22.82 -14.91 15.39
N ILE A 158 -23.29 -15.96 14.71
CA ILE A 158 -22.51 -17.17 14.41
C ILE A 158 -21.49 -16.85 13.31
N ILE A 159 -21.92 -16.10 12.29
CA ILE A 159 -21.08 -15.68 11.16
C ILE A 159 -19.93 -14.77 11.62
N GLU A 160 -20.15 -13.92 12.62
CA GLU A 160 -19.11 -13.04 13.19
C GLU A 160 -18.05 -13.80 13.99
N LYS A 161 -18.37 -15.00 14.50
CA LYS A 161 -17.45 -15.86 15.25
C LYS A 161 -16.63 -16.80 14.36
N LEU A 162 -16.96 -16.90 13.06
CA LEU A 162 -16.19 -17.70 12.09
C LEU A 162 -14.75 -17.18 11.96
N PRO A 163 -13.78 -18.06 11.64
CA PRO A 163 -12.42 -17.64 11.34
C PRO A 163 -12.40 -16.61 10.21
N LYS A 164 -11.68 -15.52 10.44
CA LYS A 164 -11.56 -14.44 9.47
C LYS A 164 -10.44 -14.73 8.48
N ILE A 165 -10.84 -15.05 7.25
CA ILE A 165 -9.94 -15.40 6.14
C ILE A 165 -9.09 -14.20 5.68
N ASP A 166 -9.34 -12.98 6.15
CA ASP A 166 -8.57 -11.77 5.85
C ASP A 166 -7.63 -11.32 7.00
N GLU A 167 -7.66 -11.99 8.15
CA GLU A 167 -6.82 -11.69 9.33
C GLU A 167 -5.85 -12.86 9.61
N ASP A 168 -4.82 -12.61 10.46
CA ASP A 168 -3.91 -13.63 11.02
C ASP A 168 -4.62 -14.46 12.10
N ASP A 169 -5.76 -15.06 11.76
CA ASP A 169 -6.46 -15.99 12.66
C ASP A 169 -5.80 -17.37 12.53
N PRO A 170 -5.25 -17.96 13.62
CA PRO A 170 -4.59 -19.27 13.59
C PRO A 170 -5.53 -20.42 13.21
N ARG A 171 -6.86 -20.19 13.24
CA ARG A 171 -7.87 -21.16 12.79
C ARG A 171 -8.08 -21.13 11.28
N SER A 172 -7.54 -20.13 10.57
CA SER A 172 -7.76 -19.93 9.14
C SER A 172 -7.24 -21.12 8.31
N ASP A 173 -6.06 -21.65 8.63
CA ASP A 173 -5.46 -22.74 7.84
C ASP A 173 -6.28 -24.03 7.93
N GLU A 174 -6.77 -24.35 9.13
CA GLU A 174 -7.61 -25.52 9.37
C GLU A 174 -8.97 -25.37 8.66
N TRP A 175 -9.58 -24.18 8.76
CA TRP A 175 -10.83 -23.85 8.07
C TRP A 175 -10.68 -23.93 6.55
N ILE A 176 -9.60 -23.36 6.02
CA ILE A 176 -9.28 -23.36 4.60
C ILE A 176 -9.10 -24.79 4.10
N GLY A 177 -8.31 -25.60 4.83
CA GLY A 177 -8.10 -27.00 4.50
C GLY A 177 -9.41 -27.80 4.43
N LEU A 178 -10.30 -27.63 5.42
CA LEU A 178 -11.60 -28.31 5.41
C LEU A 178 -12.46 -27.90 4.22
N LEU A 179 -12.60 -26.60 3.94
CA LEU A 179 -13.42 -26.10 2.83
C LEU A 179 -12.90 -26.61 1.47
N ARG A 180 -11.58 -26.64 1.30
CA ARG A 180 -10.92 -27.21 0.11
C ARG A 180 -11.29 -28.67 -0.08
N ASP A 181 -11.22 -29.48 0.98
CA ASP A 181 -11.54 -30.90 0.91
C ASP A 181 -13.04 -31.12 0.64
N ILE A 182 -13.93 -30.32 1.25
CA ILE A 182 -15.37 -30.34 0.95
C ILE A 182 -15.62 -30.05 -0.54
N HIS A 183 -14.97 -29.02 -1.09
CA HIS A 183 -15.17 -28.65 -2.48
C HIS A 183 -14.74 -29.77 -3.45
N ARG A 184 -13.66 -30.48 -3.16
CA ARG A 184 -13.21 -31.63 -3.98
C ARG A 184 -14.20 -32.80 -3.99
N HIS A 185 -14.97 -32.96 -2.92
CA HIS A 185 -15.91 -34.07 -2.75
C HIS A 185 -17.39 -33.63 -2.88
N ILE A 186 -17.66 -32.42 -3.39
CA ILE A 186 -19.01 -31.85 -3.44
C ILE A 186 -19.99 -32.65 -4.32
N GLU A 187 -19.46 -33.32 -5.35
CA GLU A 187 -20.24 -34.17 -6.28
C GLU A 187 -20.44 -35.59 -5.75
N GLU A 188 -19.81 -35.95 -4.62
CA GLU A 188 -20.01 -37.27 -4.03
C GLU A 188 -21.37 -37.38 -3.33
N PRO A 189 -21.97 -38.59 -3.29
CA PRO A 189 -23.17 -38.83 -2.51
C PRO A 189 -22.99 -38.44 -1.03
N PRO A 190 -24.02 -37.90 -0.37
CA PRO A 190 -23.94 -37.49 1.04
C PRO A 190 -23.68 -38.66 1.99
N ASP A 191 -23.98 -39.88 1.56
CA ASP A 191 -23.74 -41.11 2.30
C ASP A 191 -22.38 -41.75 1.98
N SER A 192 -21.56 -41.14 1.12
CA SER A 192 -20.20 -41.62 0.82
C SER A 192 -19.31 -41.60 2.07
N PRO A 193 -18.30 -42.48 2.15
CA PRO A 193 -17.33 -42.45 3.23
C PRO A 193 -16.62 -41.09 3.37
N ALA A 194 -16.29 -40.42 2.26
CA ALA A 194 -15.63 -39.13 2.28
C ALA A 194 -16.56 -38.03 2.79
N SER A 195 -17.82 -37.98 2.33
CA SER A 195 -18.84 -37.06 2.80
C SER A 195 -19.09 -37.18 4.31
N ARG A 196 -19.18 -38.42 4.83
CA ARG A 196 -19.31 -38.69 6.27
C ARG A 196 -18.08 -38.25 7.06
N GLN A 197 -16.88 -38.51 6.55
CA GLN A 197 -15.64 -38.10 7.21
C GLN A 197 -15.50 -36.57 7.26
N LEU A 198 -15.87 -35.87 6.18
CA LEU A 198 -15.86 -34.41 6.12
C LEU A 198 -16.92 -33.82 7.05
N ALA A 199 -18.12 -34.40 7.11
CA ALA A 199 -19.16 -34.00 8.06
C ALA A 199 -18.72 -34.18 9.51
N GLN A 200 -18.05 -35.31 9.83
CA GLN A 200 -17.51 -35.53 11.17
C GLN A 200 -16.41 -34.53 11.54
N ARG A 201 -15.51 -34.23 10.59
CA ARG A 201 -14.47 -33.19 10.78
C ARG A 201 -15.08 -31.81 10.98
N LEU A 202 -16.11 -31.45 10.22
CA LEU A 202 -16.86 -30.19 10.39
C LEU A 202 -17.48 -30.10 11.79
N LEU A 203 -18.10 -31.18 12.28
CA LEU A 203 -18.69 -31.23 13.63
C LEU A 203 -17.64 -31.06 14.71
N THR A 204 -16.52 -31.79 14.64
CA THR A 204 -15.43 -31.67 15.63
C THR A 204 -14.85 -30.26 15.68
N ILE A 205 -14.67 -29.62 14.51
CA ILE A 205 -14.21 -28.23 14.44
C ILE A 205 -15.27 -27.28 15.02
N GLY A 206 -16.54 -27.51 14.71
CA GLY A 206 -17.67 -26.72 15.20
C GLY A 206 -17.78 -26.76 16.74
N GLU A 207 -17.76 -27.95 17.32
CA GLU A 207 -17.75 -28.16 18.78
C GLU A 207 -16.54 -27.46 19.42
N GLY A 208 -15.36 -27.58 18.81
CA GLY A 208 -14.14 -26.95 19.31
C GLY A 208 -14.12 -25.42 19.25
N TRP A 209 -14.83 -24.80 18.30
CA TRP A 209 -14.82 -23.35 18.10
C TRP A 209 -16.02 -22.61 18.70
N PHE A 210 -17.16 -23.30 18.89
CA PHE A 210 -18.43 -22.65 19.24
C PHE A 210 -19.08 -23.15 20.54
N ASP A 211 -18.67 -24.30 21.10
CA ASP A 211 -19.21 -24.83 22.36
C ASP A 211 -18.37 -24.42 23.60
N GLY A 212 -17.84 -23.19 23.61
CA GLY A 212 -17.11 -22.56 24.72
C GLY A 212 -17.75 -21.27 25.20
#